data_AF-A0A355R8L6-F1
#
_entry.id   AF-A0A355R8L6-F1
#
_cell.length_a   1.000
_cell.length_b   1.000
_cell.length_c   1.000
_cell.angle_alpha   90.00
_cell.angle_beta   90.00
_cell.angle_gamma   90.00
#
_symmetry.space_group_name_H-M   'P 1'
#
loop_
_entity.id
_entity.type
_entity.pdbx_description
1 polymer ?
#
loop_
_entity_poly.entity_id
_entity_poly.type
_entity_poly.pdbx_seq_one_letter_code
_entity_poly.pdbx_strand_id
1 'polypeptide(L)' 'LPGRGRALGSGEVKFFGQVLPEAKKVTYNIHIKRVLKGKLNMAIADGSVSVDGREIYTAEGLRVGVFTSTDNF' A
#
# COMPACT_ATOMS: atom_id res chain seq x y z
N LEU A 1 -16.98 4.70 2.84
CA LEU A 1 -17.60 3.49 2.25
C LEU A 1 -17.50 2.41 3.32
N PRO A 2 -18.63 1.90 3.83
CA PRO A 2 -18.61 0.87 4.86
C PRO A 2 -18.07 -0.45 4.28
N GLY A 3 -17.36 -1.23 5.11
CA GLY A 3 -16.84 -2.54 4.74
C GLY A 3 -15.46 -2.83 5.35
N ARG A 4 -14.97 -4.05 5.15
CA ARG A 4 -13.68 -4.54 5.63
C ARG A 4 -12.65 -4.40 4.51
N GLY A 5 -11.48 -3.85 4.82
CA GLY A 5 -10.39 -3.69 3.87
C GLY A 5 -9.70 -5.02 3.54
N ARG A 6 -9.34 -5.23 2.27
CA ARG A 6 -8.47 -6.33 1.83
C ARG A 6 -7.45 -5.81 0.82
N ALA A 7 -6.18 -6.17 1.03
CA ALA A 7 -5.16 -5.97 0.01
C ALA A 7 -5.44 -6.91 -1.17
N LEU A 8 -5.34 -6.38 -2.39
CA LEU A 8 -5.55 -7.09 -3.65
C LEU A 8 -4.23 -7.24 -4.43
N GLY A 9 -3.11 -7.00 -3.75
CA GLY A 9 -1.75 -7.07 -4.29
C GLY A 9 -1.21 -5.72 -4.78
N SER A 10 -0.13 -5.81 -5.53
CA SER A 10 0.61 -4.70 -6.12
C SER A 10 0.98 -5.02 -7.58
N GLY A 11 1.53 -4.05 -8.31
CA GLY A 11 2.20 -4.28 -9.58
C GLY A 11 3.63 -4.73 -9.33
N GLU A 12 4.54 -3.77 -9.23
CA GLU A 12 5.95 -4.00 -8.92
C GLU A 12 6.26 -3.63 -7.47
N VAL A 13 7.16 -4.39 -6.84
CA VAL A 13 7.72 -4.09 -5.52
C VAL A 13 9.23 -4.23 -5.61
N LYS A 14 9.97 -3.21 -5.20
CA LYS A 14 11.44 -3.23 -5.17
C LYS A 14 11.94 -3.03 -3.75
N PHE A 15 12.85 -3.92 -3.35
CA PHE A 15 13.61 -3.79 -2.10
C PHE A 15 15.08 -3.54 -2.45
N PHE A 16 15.60 -2.36 -2.10
CA PHE A 16 16.97 -1.94 -2.44
C PHE A 16 17.71 -1.31 -1.24
N GLY A 17 17.18 -1.56 -0.05
CA GLY A 17 17.78 -1.21 1.23
C GLY A 17 17.20 -2.11 2.32
N GLN A 18 17.43 -1.75 3.58
CA GLN A 18 16.95 -2.51 4.73
C GLN A 18 16.71 -1.60 5.94
N VAL A 19 15.93 -2.08 6.90
CA VAL A 19 15.77 -1.46 8.22
C VAL A 19 16.60 -2.27 9.21
N LEU A 20 17.62 -1.65 9.81
CA LEU A 20 18.45 -2.26 10.85
C LEU A 20 17.87 -2.00 12.25
N PRO A 21 18.20 -2.80 13.27
CA PRO A 21 17.70 -2.62 14.64
C PRO A 21 17.98 -1.23 15.25
N GLU A 22 19.05 -0.56 14.81
CA GLU A 22 19.46 0.77 15.31
C GLU A 22 18.74 1.94 14.63
N ALA A 23 17.95 1.65 13.58
CA ALA A 23 17.19 2.66 12.85
C ALA A 23 16.15 3.36 13.73
N LYS A 24 15.96 4.66 13.54
CA LYS A 24 15.12 5.46 14.45
C LYS A 24 13.71 5.66 13.93
N LYS A 25 13.54 5.87 12.62
CA LYS A 25 12.23 6.16 12.03
C LYS A 25 12.08 5.61 10.62
N VAL A 26 11.01 4.83 10.43
CA VAL A 26 10.51 4.48 9.10
C VAL A 26 9.41 5.47 8.71
N THR A 27 9.47 5.98 7.48
CA THR A 27 8.49 6.90 6.90
C THR A 27 7.86 6.25 5.68
N TYR A 28 6.54 6.23 5.62
CA TYR A 28 5.76 5.72 4.50
C TYR A 28 5.18 6.90 3.72
N ASN A 29 5.45 6.96 2.42
CA ASN A 29 4.84 7.92 1.52
C ASN A 29 3.87 7.18 0.60
N ILE A 30 2.62 7.63 0.52
CA ILE A 30 1.60 7.01 -0.32
C ILE A 30 1.03 8.06 -1.26
N HIS A 31 1.09 7.79 -2.56
CA HIS A 31 0.50 8.64 -3.59
C HIS A 31 -0.72 7.94 -4.20
N ILE A 32 -1.91 8.42 -3.84
CA ILE A 32 -3.17 7.88 -4.37
C ILE A 32 -3.29 8.22 -5.85
N LYS A 33 -3.20 7.22 -6.72
CA LYS A 33 -3.38 7.36 -8.17
C LYS A 33 -4.84 7.41 -8.56
N ARG A 34 -5.67 6.53 -7.98
CA ARG A 34 -7.08 6.40 -8.35
C ARG A 34 -7.92 5.86 -7.21
N VAL A 35 -9.15 6.36 -7.11
CA VAL A 35 -10.20 5.79 -6.26
C VAL A 35 -11.37 5.37 -7.15
N LEU A 36 -11.75 4.11 -7.07
CA LEU A 36 -12.86 3.50 -7.79
C LEU A 36 -14.03 3.30 -6.83
N LYS A 37 -15.22 3.73 -7.26
CA LYS A 37 -16.48 3.55 -6.52
C LYS A 37 -17.46 2.78 -7.39
N GLY A 38 -18.20 1.83 -6.82
CA GLY A 38 -19.20 1.04 -7.55
C GLY A 38 -19.37 -0.36 -6.97
N LYS A 39 -19.48 -1.38 -7.84
CA LYS A 39 -19.61 -2.79 -7.44
C LYS A 39 -18.48 -3.25 -6.51
N LEU A 40 -17.26 -2.73 -6.74
CA LEU A 40 -16.13 -2.86 -5.82
C LEU A 40 -15.56 -1.47 -5.56
N ASN A 41 -15.51 -1.10 -4.28
CA ASN A 41 -14.83 0.11 -3.85
C ASN A 41 -13.34 -0.19 -3.67
N MET A 42 -12.45 0.50 -4.39
CA MET A 42 -11.02 0.21 -4.39
C MET A 42 -10.18 1.48 -4.50
N ALA A 43 -9.04 1.51 -3.82
CA ALA A 43 -7.99 2.50 -4.02
C ALA A 43 -6.78 1.87 -4.72
N ILE A 44 -6.18 2.62 -5.64
CA ILE A 44 -4.92 2.29 -6.30
C ILE A 44 -3.92 3.39 -5.97
N ALA A 45 -2.73 3.01 -5.52
CA ALA A 45 -1.69 3.93 -5.11
C ALA A 45 -0.30 3.45 -5.50
N ASP A 46 0.65 4.36 -5.57
CA ASP A 46 2.07 4.02 -5.43
C ASP A 46 2.52 4.38 -4.02
N GLY A 47 3.60 3.77 -3.57
CA GLY A 47 4.20 4.10 -2.29
C GLY A 47 5.72 3.94 -2.29
N SER A 48 6.34 4.68 -1.39
CA SER A 48 7.73 4.44 -1.01
C SER A 48 7.90 4.36 0.49
N VAL A 49 8.95 3.67 0.89
CA VAL A 49 9.37 3.54 2.29
C VAL A 49 10.77 4.11 2.41
N SER A 50 10.96 4.98 3.39
CA SER A 50 12.26 5.52 3.75
C SER A 50 12.60 5.18 5.19
N VAL A 51 13.87 4.91 5.48
CA VAL A 51 14.40 4.77 6.84
C VAL A 51 15.39 5.90 7.10
N ASP A 52 15.16 6.65 8.18
CA ASP A 52 16.01 7.80 8.58
C ASP A 52 16.31 8.78 7.43
N GLY A 53 15.34 8.99 6.55
CA GLY A 53 15.41 9.92 5.41
C GLY A 53 15.93 9.32 4.11
N ARG A 54 16.39 8.06 4.10
CA ARG A 54 16.82 7.35 2.88
C ARG A 54 15.72 6.44 2.36
N GLU A 55 15.33 6.59 1.11
CA GLU A 55 14.39 5.68 0.45
C GLU A 55 15.02 4.29 0.27
N ILE A 56 14.25 3.24 0.60
CA ILE A 56 14.70 1.85 0.59
C ILE A 56 13.78 0.90 -0.15
N TYR A 57 12.47 1.19 -0.20
CA TYR A 57 11.48 0.37 -0.90
C TYR A 57 10.58 1.23 -1.76
N THR A 58 10.15 0.69 -2.89
CA THR A 58 9.07 1.25 -3.70
C THR A 58 8.04 0.19 -4.03
N ALA A 59 6.78 0.60 -4.17
CA ALA A 59 5.70 -0.24 -4.64
C ALA A 59 4.82 0.54 -5.61
N GLU A 60 4.63 -0.01 -6.80
CA GLU A 60 3.77 0.58 -7.82
C GLU A 60 2.43 -0.16 -7.90
N GLY A 61 1.34 0.59 -8.02
CA GLY A 61 0.01 0.02 -8.22
C GLY A 61 -0.47 -0.87 -7.07
N LEU A 62 -0.20 -0.48 -5.82
CA LEU A 62 -0.84 -1.01 -4.61
C LEU A 62 -2.36 -0.95 -4.76
N ARG A 63 -3.07 -2.06 -4.53
CA ARG A 63 -4.53 -2.15 -4.65
C ARG A 63 -5.15 -2.59 -3.33
N VAL A 64 -6.11 -1.80 -2.82
CA VAL A 64 -6.87 -2.14 -1.61
C VAL A 64 -8.36 -1.97 -1.89
N GLY A 65 -9.13 -3.05 -1.72
CA GLY A 65 -10.58 -3.05 -1.83
C GLY A 65 -11.28 -2.99 -0.48
N VAL A 66 -12.52 -2.49 -0.47
CA VAL A 66 -13.41 -2.50 0.71
C VAL A 66 -14.65 -3.33 0.39
N PHE A 67 -14.92 -4.33 1.22
CA PHE A 67 -15.95 -5.35 0.99
C PHE A 67 -16.98 -5.37 2.14
N THR A 68 -18.27 -5.49 1.83
CA THR A 68 -19.33 -5.55 2.86
C THR A 68 -19.43 -6.91 3.56
N SER A 69 -19.13 -7.99 2.83
CA SER A 69 -18.88 -9.34 3.36
C SER A 69 -17.53 -9.84 2.85
N THR A 70 -16.85 -10.66 3.65
CA THR A 70 -15.56 -11.29 3.29
C THR A 70 -15.67 -12.80 3.26
N ASP A 71 -16.88 -13.35 3.14
CA ASP A 71 -17.13 -14.80 3.25
C ASP A 71 -16.67 -15.56 2.00
N ASN A 72 -16.52 -14.86 0.87
CA ASN A 72 -16.06 -15.39 -0.42
C ASN A 72 -14.63 -14.93 -0.79
N PHE A 73 -13.86 -14.47 0.20
CA PHE A 73 -12.45 -14.09 0.03
C PHE A 73 -11.56 -15.20 0.57
#